data_AF-A0A2S6F7N3-F1
#
_entry.id   AF-A0A2S6F7N3-F1
#
_cell.length_a   1.000
_cell.length_b   1.000
_cell.length_c   1.000
_cell.angle_alpha   90.00
_cell.angle_beta   90.00
_cell.angle_gamma   90.00
#
_symmetry.space_group_name_H-M   'P 1'
#
loop_
_entity.id
_entity.type
_entity.pdbx_description
1 polymer ?
#
loop_
_entity_poly.entity_id
_entity_poly.type
_entity_poly.pdbx_seq_one_letter_code
_entity_poly.pdbx_strand_id
1 'polypeptide(L)'
;MTPLFPQRGQIITIKQGRSGVCFLLACLDCLLNGETEGADIIREKFKQTKSGVIVRIKRTDNTMKVHWEKMTGKYIYSYDPRTDEDVIFIDNEKLKEIDNSKKGTSSNSLAVKILERISAYYYQVAWDGDSLLAHKLHPKFHNNPIAKQSDTAFLAKLLGVQVTVFHDPDRLIKLKTINPKIPVYVGMNFGKPDRLGKYRRHALRVGNIKPLEHGEFEVTLINPWNNQEQTTYLLSDLRQRKCQFAVFDSSPQKKLLTEIFLEYKTEIGNYIFHNKELAFLLCEMKQCGLLDSDFAKHPLSSCLVLYKKLPNLVANYKSLPYSERYNMLMCVVNSNGNVSLFKKLMQESSVVDTPSLDRLPQRVYPSAKSFFADLFASLEASLERVHYNDLLKALRANYGHLRSVNTALNQVENRQGIYSKMELRNMNQRLERLGFFMKCHTGQRDHRHSDLGQQSNFCDRSTENLNAKSHQDKGVSL
;
A
#
# COMPACT_ATOMS: atom_id res chain seq x y z
N MET A 1 20.49 -18.75 -24.02
CA MET A 1 20.06 -17.46 -23.45
C MET A 1 19.76 -17.68 -21.97
N THR A 2 20.15 -16.76 -21.10
CA THR A 2 19.80 -16.75 -19.68
C THR A 2 18.27 -16.85 -19.53
N PRO A 3 17.73 -17.68 -18.63
CA PRO A 3 16.28 -17.75 -18.43
C PRO A 3 15.74 -16.42 -17.87
N LEU A 4 14.43 -16.19 -18.05
CA LEU A 4 13.79 -14.96 -17.56
C LEU A 4 13.94 -14.80 -16.05
N PHE A 5 13.76 -15.91 -15.33
CA PHE A 5 14.05 -16.07 -13.92
C PHE A 5 14.75 -17.43 -13.73
N PRO A 6 15.65 -17.58 -12.75
CA PRO A 6 16.21 -18.88 -12.41
C PRO A 6 15.13 -19.82 -11.85
N GLN A 7 15.48 -21.09 -11.65
CA GLN A 7 14.53 -22.07 -11.10
C GLN A 7 14.06 -21.64 -9.70
N ARG A 8 12.83 -22.02 -9.34
CA ARG A 8 12.24 -21.64 -8.06
C ARG A 8 13.16 -22.10 -6.91
N GLY A 9 13.48 -21.17 -6.01
CA GLY A 9 14.37 -21.40 -4.87
C GLY A 9 15.86 -21.12 -5.15
N GLN A 10 16.27 -20.88 -6.40
CA GLN A 10 17.61 -20.40 -6.71
C GLN A 10 17.74 -18.89 -6.46
N ILE A 11 18.86 -18.50 -5.86
CA ILE A 11 19.20 -17.09 -5.61
C ILE A 11 19.54 -16.40 -6.95
N ILE A 12 19.04 -15.19 -7.13
CA ILE A 12 19.40 -14.33 -8.25
C ILE A 12 20.77 -13.70 -7.99
N THR A 13 21.70 -13.91 -8.91
CA THR A 13 23.01 -13.27 -8.87
C THR A 13 22.98 -11.97 -9.65
N ILE A 14 23.62 -10.93 -9.12
CA ILE A 14 23.68 -9.59 -9.71
C ILE A 14 25.12 -9.11 -9.61
N LYS A 15 25.71 -8.77 -10.76
CA LYS A 15 26.99 -8.10 -10.87
C LYS A 15 26.81 -6.85 -11.72
N GLN A 16 26.81 -5.69 -11.07
CA GLN A 16 26.61 -4.40 -11.73
C GLN A 16 27.65 -4.16 -12.83
N GLY A 17 27.18 -3.64 -13.96
CA GLY A 17 28.05 -3.18 -15.04
C GLY A 17 28.71 -1.83 -14.75
N ARG A 18 29.12 -1.12 -15.80
CA ARG A 18 29.74 0.23 -15.67
C ARG A 18 28.71 1.36 -15.51
N SER A 19 27.42 1.04 -15.42
CA SER A 19 26.29 1.95 -15.23
C SER A 19 26.07 2.23 -13.73
N GLY A 20 25.60 3.44 -13.39
CA GLY A 20 25.32 3.87 -12.01
C GLY A 20 23.96 3.40 -11.47
N VAL A 21 23.62 2.13 -11.69
CA VAL A 21 22.26 1.57 -11.48
C VAL A 21 22.04 0.95 -10.09
N CYS A 22 22.93 1.21 -9.13
CA CYS A 22 22.93 0.50 -7.84
C CYS A 22 21.61 0.60 -7.08
N PHE A 23 20.88 1.72 -7.20
CA PHE A 23 19.58 1.93 -6.58
C PHE A 23 18.53 0.92 -7.06
N LEU A 24 18.40 0.77 -8.38
CA LEU A 24 17.52 -0.23 -8.98
C LEU A 24 17.97 -1.64 -8.61
N LEU A 25 19.26 -1.94 -8.74
CA LEU A 25 19.78 -3.29 -8.52
C LEU A 25 19.64 -3.73 -7.06
N ALA A 26 19.91 -2.85 -6.08
CA ALA A 26 19.69 -3.15 -4.67
C ALA A 26 18.21 -3.34 -4.34
N CYS A 27 17.31 -2.57 -4.98
CA CYS A 27 15.86 -2.77 -4.86
C CYS A 27 15.44 -4.14 -5.42
N LEU A 28 15.93 -4.51 -6.61
CA LEU A 28 15.68 -5.82 -7.20
C LEU A 28 16.28 -6.95 -6.37
N ASP A 29 17.46 -6.78 -5.78
CA ASP A 29 18.07 -7.74 -4.85
C ASP A 29 17.17 -7.93 -3.61
N CYS A 30 16.60 -6.86 -3.06
CA CYS A 30 15.65 -6.95 -1.95
C CYS A 30 14.38 -7.71 -2.31
N LEU A 31 13.81 -7.46 -3.49
CA LEU A 31 12.55 -8.10 -3.92
C LEU A 31 12.74 -9.54 -4.37
N LEU A 32 13.81 -9.82 -5.13
CA LEU A 32 14.01 -11.12 -5.78
C LEU A 32 14.72 -12.14 -4.87
N ASN A 33 15.61 -11.69 -3.98
CA ASN A 33 16.32 -12.53 -3.02
C ASN A 33 15.82 -12.37 -1.58
N GLY A 34 14.69 -11.68 -1.41
CA GLY A 34 13.97 -11.56 -0.14
C GLY A 34 12.88 -12.63 -0.02
N GLU A 35 11.65 -12.18 0.23
CA GLU A 35 10.48 -13.04 0.37
C GLU A 35 9.91 -13.47 -0.99
N THR A 36 9.27 -14.65 -1.05
CA THR A 36 8.71 -15.21 -2.29
C THR A 36 7.73 -14.27 -2.98
N GLU A 37 6.85 -13.61 -2.23
CA GLU A 37 5.88 -12.67 -2.80
C GLU A 37 6.52 -11.47 -3.52
N GLY A 38 7.67 -10.99 -3.04
CA GLY A 38 8.42 -9.93 -3.72
C GLY A 38 8.91 -10.38 -5.10
N ALA A 39 9.40 -11.63 -5.18
CA ALA A 39 9.82 -12.22 -6.45
C ALA A 39 8.63 -12.48 -7.38
N ASP A 40 7.47 -12.85 -6.84
CA ASP A 40 6.24 -13.11 -7.60
C ASP A 40 5.73 -11.82 -8.27
N ILE A 41 5.70 -10.67 -7.56
CA ILE A 41 5.32 -9.38 -8.15
C ILE A 41 6.22 -8.99 -9.31
N ILE A 42 7.53 -9.23 -9.21
CA ILE A 42 8.43 -8.96 -10.32
C ILE A 42 8.16 -9.94 -11.47
N ARG A 43 7.92 -11.22 -11.18
CA ARG A 43 7.62 -12.24 -12.19
C ARG A 43 6.35 -11.95 -12.97
N GLU A 44 5.29 -11.49 -12.30
CA GLU A 44 4.00 -11.16 -12.91
C GLU A 44 4.08 -10.06 -13.96
N LYS A 45 5.10 -9.19 -13.89
CA LYS A 45 5.35 -8.17 -14.92
C LYS A 45 5.78 -8.75 -16.25
N PHE A 46 6.26 -9.98 -16.28
CA PHE A 46 6.83 -10.59 -17.46
C PHE A 46 5.95 -11.72 -18.00
N LYS A 47 5.79 -11.74 -19.31
CA LYS A 47 5.20 -12.86 -20.04
C LYS A 47 6.13 -13.29 -21.15
N GLN A 48 6.66 -14.51 -21.05
CA GLN A 48 7.43 -15.11 -22.13
C GLN A 48 6.51 -15.64 -23.24
N THR A 49 6.87 -15.41 -24.49
CA THR A 49 6.16 -15.85 -25.69
C THR A 49 7.14 -16.56 -26.62
N LYS A 50 6.64 -17.13 -27.73
CA LYS A 50 7.52 -17.75 -28.74
C LYS A 50 8.43 -16.72 -29.43
N SER A 51 7.95 -15.50 -29.65
CA SER A 51 8.64 -14.45 -30.39
C SER A 51 9.49 -13.51 -29.52
N GLY A 52 9.32 -13.55 -28.19
CA GLY A 52 10.01 -12.64 -27.29
C GLY A 52 9.40 -12.59 -25.90
N VAL A 53 9.59 -11.46 -25.22
CA VAL A 53 9.11 -11.21 -23.86
C VAL A 53 8.28 -9.93 -23.83
N ILE A 54 7.14 -9.99 -23.13
CA ILE A 54 6.32 -8.82 -22.82
C ILE A 54 6.61 -8.39 -21.39
N VAL A 55 6.86 -7.10 -21.19
CA VAL A 55 6.98 -6.46 -19.87
C VAL A 55 5.79 -5.52 -19.68
N ARG A 56 5.12 -5.60 -18.53
CA ARG A 56 4.02 -4.71 -18.15
C ARG A 56 4.40 -3.86 -16.95
N ILE A 57 4.24 -2.54 -17.08
CA ILE A 57 4.53 -1.56 -16.03
C ILE A 57 3.27 -0.75 -15.75
N LYS A 58 2.81 -0.76 -14.50
CA LYS A 58 1.62 0.01 -14.09
C LYS A 58 1.87 1.51 -14.21
N ARG A 59 0.90 2.24 -14.76
CA ARG A 59 0.97 3.70 -14.78
C ARG A 59 0.70 4.30 -13.40
N THR A 60 1.46 5.35 -13.11
CA THR A 60 1.47 6.18 -11.91
C THR A 60 1.87 7.58 -12.36
N ASP A 61 1.74 8.60 -11.50
CA ASP A 61 2.17 9.98 -11.82
C ASP A 61 3.62 10.08 -12.34
N ASN A 62 4.46 9.09 -12.01
CA ASN A 62 5.83 8.99 -12.51
C ASN A 62 5.94 8.22 -13.81
N THR A 63 5.33 7.04 -13.87
CA THR A 63 5.48 6.14 -15.01
C THR A 63 4.72 6.64 -16.24
N MET A 64 3.71 7.50 -16.05
CA MET A 64 3.05 8.24 -17.14
C MET A 64 3.99 9.13 -17.95
N LYS A 65 5.17 9.47 -17.43
CA LYS A 65 6.16 10.32 -18.12
C LYS A 65 7.22 9.50 -18.86
N VAL A 66 6.84 8.31 -19.33
CA VAL A 66 7.71 7.42 -20.10
C VAL A 66 8.11 8.07 -21.43
N HIS A 67 9.41 8.03 -21.73
CA HIS A 67 9.97 8.44 -23.01
C HIS A 67 9.84 7.32 -24.05
N TRP A 68 8.60 6.99 -24.41
CA TRP A 68 8.29 5.89 -25.34
C TRP A 68 8.90 6.12 -26.73
N GLU A 69 9.04 7.37 -27.16
CA GLU A 69 9.66 7.76 -28.43
C GLU A 69 11.12 7.31 -28.52
N LYS A 70 11.83 7.22 -27.38
CA LYS A 70 13.22 6.75 -27.33
C LYS A 70 13.35 5.22 -27.38
N MET A 71 12.23 4.51 -27.23
CA MET A 71 12.16 3.05 -27.38
C MET A 71 12.04 2.63 -28.85
N THR A 72 11.65 3.53 -29.75
CA THR A 72 11.48 3.26 -31.18
C THR A 72 12.74 2.64 -31.78
N GLY A 73 12.55 1.57 -32.56
CA GLY A 73 13.64 0.79 -33.16
C GLY A 73 14.37 -0.15 -32.19
N LYS A 74 14.02 -0.14 -30.89
CA LYS A 74 14.60 -1.02 -29.87
C LYS A 74 13.57 -1.96 -29.26
N TYR A 75 12.36 -1.46 -29.01
CA TYR A 75 11.25 -2.19 -28.40
C TYR A 75 9.94 -1.77 -29.08
N ILE A 76 8.93 -2.64 -29.02
CA ILE A 76 7.56 -2.28 -29.40
C ILE A 76 6.83 -1.84 -28.14
N TYR A 77 6.43 -0.58 -28.11
CA TYR A 77 5.70 0.02 -26.99
C TYR A 77 4.22 0.20 -27.35
N SER A 78 3.35 -0.07 -26.39
CA SER A 78 1.93 0.28 -26.43
C SER A 78 1.41 0.57 -25.03
N TYR A 79 0.29 1.28 -24.95
CA TYR A 79 -0.43 1.51 -23.71
C TYR A 79 -1.71 0.67 -23.70
N ASP A 80 -1.95 -0.08 -22.62
CA ASP A 80 -3.20 -0.81 -22.39
C ASP A 80 -4.10 0.00 -21.44
N PRO A 81 -5.16 0.67 -21.94
CA PRO A 81 -6.06 1.46 -21.11
C PRO A 81 -6.97 0.61 -20.21
N ARG A 82 -7.10 -0.69 -20.46
CA ARG A 82 -7.96 -1.56 -19.63
C ARG A 82 -7.29 -1.91 -18.32
N THR A 83 -5.99 -2.19 -18.36
CA THR A 83 -5.20 -2.49 -17.17
C THR A 83 -4.43 -1.28 -16.66
N ASP A 84 -4.43 -0.17 -17.39
CA ASP A 84 -3.66 1.04 -17.12
C ASP A 84 -2.15 0.75 -17.00
N GLU A 85 -1.61 0.08 -18.02
CA GLU A 85 -0.24 -0.40 -18.06
C GLU A 85 0.47 -0.01 -19.36
N ASP A 86 1.74 0.35 -19.23
CA ASP A 86 2.68 0.37 -20.34
C ASP A 86 3.08 -1.07 -20.68
N VAL A 87 2.92 -1.45 -21.95
CA VAL A 87 3.20 -2.79 -22.48
C VAL A 87 4.36 -2.70 -23.45
N ILE A 88 5.47 -3.34 -23.10
CA ILE A 88 6.73 -3.30 -23.85
C ILE A 88 7.05 -4.71 -24.31
N PHE A 89 7.06 -4.91 -25.62
CA PHE A 89 7.49 -6.17 -26.23
C PHE A 89 8.94 -6.08 -26.70
N ILE A 90 9.71 -7.11 -26.35
CA ILE A 90 11.13 -7.26 -26.66
C ILE A 90 11.27 -8.57 -27.44
N ASP A 91 11.64 -8.49 -28.71
CA ASP A 91 11.82 -9.67 -29.56
C ASP A 91 13.07 -10.48 -29.16
N ASN A 92 13.14 -11.72 -29.66
CA ASN A 92 14.23 -12.64 -29.37
C ASN A 92 15.62 -12.15 -29.81
N GLU A 93 15.73 -11.33 -30.87
CA GLU A 93 17.02 -10.80 -31.33
C GLU A 93 17.53 -9.78 -30.32
N LYS A 94 16.66 -8.86 -29.91
CA LYS A 94 16.98 -7.87 -28.89
C LYS A 94 17.27 -8.54 -27.54
N LEU A 95 16.53 -9.58 -27.17
CA LEU A 95 16.82 -10.34 -25.94
C LEU A 95 18.23 -10.97 -25.96
N LYS A 96 18.66 -11.53 -27.10
CA LYS A 96 20.04 -12.04 -27.27
C LYS A 96 21.08 -10.93 -27.15
N GLU A 97 20.82 -9.76 -27.74
CA GLU A 97 21.69 -8.59 -27.61
C GLU A 97 21.83 -8.15 -26.14
N ILE A 98 20.71 -8.10 -25.41
CA ILE A 98 20.68 -7.78 -23.98
C ILE A 98 21.47 -8.82 -23.17
N ASP A 99 21.26 -10.11 -23.44
CA ASP A 99 21.87 -11.21 -22.70
C ASP A 99 23.39 -11.27 -22.86
N ASN A 100 23.87 -11.00 -24.08
CA ASN A 100 25.29 -11.04 -24.45
C ASN A 100 26.04 -9.71 -24.18
N SER A 101 25.33 -8.66 -23.76
CA SER A 101 25.93 -7.34 -23.58
C SER A 101 26.94 -7.30 -22.43
N LYS A 102 28.18 -6.87 -22.72
CA LYS A 102 29.23 -6.63 -21.71
C LYS A 102 29.11 -5.28 -21.00
N LYS A 103 28.18 -4.40 -21.42
CA LYS A 103 28.05 -3.03 -20.90
C LYS A 103 27.17 -2.96 -19.64
N GLY A 104 26.09 -3.74 -19.62
CA GLY A 104 25.09 -3.73 -18.57
C GLY A 104 25.39 -4.72 -17.44
N THR A 105 24.39 -4.95 -16.61
CA THR A 105 24.44 -5.89 -15.49
C THR A 105 24.56 -7.34 -15.97
N SER A 106 25.45 -8.11 -15.33
CA SER A 106 25.49 -9.56 -15.47
C SER A 106 24.63 -10.20 -14.38
N SER A 107 23.79 -11.16 -14.75
CA SER A 107 22.86 -11.83 -13.84
C SER A 107 22.45 -13.18 -14.43
N ASN A 108 22.12 -14.14 -13.57
CA ASN A 108 21.43 -15.39 -13.94
C ASN A 108 19.92 -15.18 -14.22
N SER A 109 19.43 -13.94 -14.21
CA SER A 109 18.05 -13.56 -14.52
C SER A 109 18.01 -12.54 -15.66
N LEU A 110 17.40 -12.92 -16.78
CA LEU A 110 17.20 -12.00 -17.91
C LEU A 110 16.22 -10.87 -17.52
N ALA A 111 15.29 -11.09 -16.58
CA ALA A 111 14.40 -10.04 -16.08
C ALA A 111 15.17 -8.87 -15.45
N VAL A 112 16.24 -9.13 -14.69
CA VAL A 112 17.11 -8.08 -14.13
C VAL A 112 17.77 -7.27 -15.24
N LYS A 113 18.32 -7.94 -16.27
CA LYS A 113 18.96 -7.29 -17.42
C LYS A 113 17.98 -6.43 -18.23
N ILE A 114 16.72 -6.89 -18.35
CA ILE A 114 15.64 -6.15 -19.00
C ILE A 114 15.24 -4.93 -18.18
N LEU A 115 14.95 -5.08 -16.88
CA LEU A 115 14.55 -3.95 -16.02
C LEU A 115 15.63 -2.87 -15.94
N GLU A 116 16.91 -3.24 -15.95
CA GLU A 116 18.03 -2.29 -16.05
C GLU A 116 17.86 -1.37 -17.27
N ARG A 117 17.46 -1.90 -18.43
CA ARG A 117 17.31 -1.11 -19.66
C ARG A 117 15.97 -0.40 -19.73
N ILE A 118 14.89 -1.02 -19.27
CA ILE A 118 13.54 -0.46 -19.37
C ILE A 118 13.33 0.68 -18.38
N SER A 119 13.83 0.55 -17.15
CA SER A 119 13.72 1.60 -16.12
C SER A 119 14.27 2.95 -16.58
N ALA A 120 15.29 2.96 -17.44
CA ALA A 120 15.90 4.13 -18.03
C ALA A 120 14.88 5.11 -18.65
N TYR A 121 13.87 4.56 -19.33
CA TYR A 121 12.89 5.34 -20.08
C TYR A 121 11.87 6.07 -19.19
N TYR A 122 11.84 5.75 -17.90
CA TYR A 122 10.95 6.36 -16.92
C TYR A 122 11.62 7.49 -16.13
N TYR A 123 12.92 7.74 -16.35
CA TYR A 123 13.59 8.90 -15.78
C TYR A 123 13.34 10.13 -16.64
N GLN A 124 12.94 11.24 -16.01
CA GLN A 124 12.65 12.52 -16.67
C GLN A 124 13.93 13.33 -16.88
N VAL A 125 14.87 12.80 -17.69
CA VAL A 125 16.13 13.48 -18.01
C VAL A 125 16.31 13.63 -19.52
N ALA A 126 17.06 14.65 -19.94
CA ALA A 126 17.55 14.71 -21.31
C ALA A 126 18.74 13.74 -21.43
N TRP A 127 18.55 12.64 -22.15
CA TRP A 127 19.63 11.73 -22.54
C TRP A 127 19.51 11.35 -24.02
N ASP A 128 20.66 11.07 -24.61
CA ASP A 128 20.93 10.77 -26.03
C ASP A 128 20.29 9.48 -26.57
N GLY A 129 19.49 8.79 -25.76
CA GLY A 129 18.76 7.59 -26.15
C GLY A 129 19.42 6.27 -25.75
N ASP A 130 20.66 6.23 -25.25
CA ASP A 130 21.19 4.98 -24.67
C ASP A 130 20.58 4.74 -23.28
N SER A 131 19.75 3.69 -23.16
CA SER A 131 19.08 3.33 -21.91
C SER A 131 20.05 3.14 -20.74
N LEU A 132 21.25 2.60 -20.97
CA LEU A 132 22.19 2.36 -19.87
C LEU A 132 22.82 3.66 -19.36
N LEU A 133 22.88 4.71 -20.18
CA LEU A 133 23.47 6.00 -19.83
C LEU A 133 22.49 6.90 -19.06
N ALA A 134 21.18 6.75 -19.25
CA ALA A 134 20.16 7.50 -18.51
C ALA A 134 20.35 7.38 -16.98
N HIS A 135 20.68 6.17 -16.52
CA HIS A 135 20.97 5.91 -15.11
C HIS A 135 22.18 6.65 -14.56
N LYS A 136 23.18 6.99 -15.39
CA LYS A 136 24.32 7.81 -14.96
C LYS A 136 23.94 9.28 -14.81
N LEU A 137 22.92 9.73 -15.54
CA LEU A 137 22.46 11.12 -15.52
C LEU A 137 21.46 11.35 -14.38
N HIS A 138 20.73 10.33 -13.97
CA HIS A 138 19.75 10.42 -12.88
C HIS A 138 20.30 10.98 -11.55
N PRO A 139 21.47 10.53 -11.03
CA PRO A 139 22.06 11.12 -9.82
C PRO A 139 22.37 12.61 -9.92
N LYS A 140 22.61 13.14 -11.14
CA LYS A 140 22.88 14.57 -11.35
C LYS A 140 21.64 15.44 -11.17
N PHE A 141 20.45 14.84 -11.23
CA PHE A 141 19.15 15.52 -11.12
C PHE A 141 18.45 15.30 -9.77
N HIS A 142 19.01 14.53 -8.84
CA HIS A 142 18.56 14.53 -7.44
C HIS A 142 18.58 15.94 -6.81
N ASN A 143 19.46 16.80 -7.31
CA ASN A 143 19.56 18.20 -6.90
C ASN A 143 18.68 19.13 -7.76
N ASN A 144 17.82 18.60 -8.62
CA ASN A 144 16.87 19.40 -9.38
C ASN A 144 15.60 19.61 -8.53
N PRO A 145 15.23 20.85 -8.19
CA PRO A 145 14.01 21.16 -7.42
C PRO A 145 12.71 20.70 -8.10
N ILE A 146 12.73 20.35 -9.39
CA ILE A 146 11.59 19.78 -10.14
C ILE A 146 11.40 18.28 -9.83
N ALA A 147 12.47 17.56 -9.45
CA ALA A 147 12.40 16.15 -9.03
C ALA A 147 11.94 16.05 -7.57
N LYS A 148 10.62 16.10 -7.34
CA LYS A 148 10.02 16.15 -5.99
C LYS A 148 10.07 14.84 -5.18
N GLN A 149 10.73 13.78 -5.64
CA GLN A 149 10.68 12.46 -4.99
C GLN A 149 12.04 11.77 -4.87
N SER A 150 12.17 10.90 -3.87
CA SER A 150 13.36 10.06 -3.68
C SER A 150 13.39 8.87 -4.65
N ASP A 151 14.60 8.37 -4.93
CA ASP A 151 14.84 7.15 -5.73
C ASP A 151 14.04 5.97 -5.26
N THR A 152 14.00 5.77 -3.95
CA THR A 152 13.26 4.72 -3.27
C THR A 152 11.77 4.79 -3.62
N ALA A 153 11.16 5.97 -3.58
CA ALA A 153 9.75 6.16 -3.92
C ALA A 153 9.47 6.01 -5.42
N PHE A 154 10.39 6.50 -6.27
CA PHE A 154 10.32 6.30 -7.72
C PHE A 154 10.36 4.80 -8.07
N LEU A 155 11.34 4.07 -7.53
CA LEU A 155 11.54 2.64 -7.80
C LEU A 155 10.36 1.82 -7.28
N ALA A 156 9.83 2.14 -6.11
CA ALA A 156 8.63 1.48 -5.58
C ALA A 156 7.45 1.60 -6.54
N LYS A 157 7.18 2.82 -7.04
CA LYS A 157 6.13 3.06 -8.04
C LYS A 157 6.40 2.35 -9.37
N LEU A 158 7.64 2.41 -9.87
CA LEU A 158 8.04 1.73 -11.12
C LEU A 158 7.83 0.22 -11.03
N LEU A 159 8.18 -0.38 -9.89
CA LEU A 159 8.04 -1.81 -9.66
C LEU A 159 6.65 -2.19 -9.12
N GLY A 160 5.76 -1.24 -8.90
CA GLY A 160 4.39 -1.49 -8.41
C GLY A 160 4.35 -2.11 -7.02
N VAL A 161 5.27 -1.72 -6.14
CA VAL A 161 5.36 -2.18 -4.74
C VAL A 161 5.11 -1.02 -3.78
N GLN A 162 4.71 -1.35 -2.56
CA GLN A 162 4.62 -0.40 -1.48
C GLN A 162 6.01 -0.15 -0.89
N VAL A 163 6.20 0.99 -0.22
CA VAL A 163 7.48 1.29 0.42
C VAL A 163 7.31 2.02 1.74
N THR A 164 8.09 1.57 2.73
CA THR A 164 8.20 2.18 4.05
C THR A 164 9.64 2.65 4.23
N VAL A 165 9.83 3.96 4.44
CA VAL A 165 11.16 4.59 4.55
C VAL A 165 11.41 5.03 5.98
N PHE A 166 12.62 4.77 6.50
CA PHE A 166 13.06 5.23 7.81
C PHE A 166 14.57 5.53 7.79
N HIS A 167 15.05 6.33 8.75
CA HIS A 167 16.44 6.83 8.75
C HIS A 167 17.25 6.38 9.97
N ASP A 168 16.57 6.04 11.06
CA ASP A 168 17.18 5.66 12.32
C ASP A 168 17.74 4.22 12.27
N PRO A 169 19.06 4.02 12.44
CA PRO A 169 19.65 2.69 12.51
C PRO A 169 19.13 1.82 13.66
N ASP A 170 18.65 2.40 14.77
CA ASP A 170 18.08 1.61 15.86
C ASP A 170 16.73 0.98 15.47
N ARG A 171 15.98 1.66 14.59
CA ARG A 171 14.79 1.06 13.95
C ARG A 171 15.14 -0.08 13.00
N LEU A 172 16.31 -0.05 12.35
CA LEU A 172 16.80 -1.19 11.56
C LEU A 172 17.02 -2.40 12.47
N ILE A 173 17.73 -2.22 13.60
CA ILE A 173 17.97 -3.28 14.58
C ILE A 173 16.63 -3.87 15.04
N LYS A 174 15.71 -3.01 15.49
CA LYS A 174 14.38 -3.43 15.93
C LYS A 174 13.66 -4.27 14.88
N LEU A 175 13.61 -3.80 13.63
CA LEU A 175 12.91 -4.49 12.55
C LEU A 175 13.55 -5.86 12.24
N LYS A 176 14.88 -5.93 12.18
CA LYS A 176 15.63 -7.19 11.96
C LYS A 176 15.58 -8.13 13.16
N THR A 177 15.40 -7.62 14.37
CA THR A 177 15.13 -8.45 15.57
C THR A 177 13.75 -9.09 15.48
N ILE A 178 12.73 -8.36 15.01
CA ILE A 178 11.37 -8.90 14.84
C ILE A 178 11.29 -9.89 13.68
N ASN A 179 11.82 -9.50 12.51
CA ASN A 179 11.86 -10.35 11.33
C ASN A 179 13.29 -10.37 10.75
N PRO A 180 14.15 -11.33 11.15
CA PRO A 180 15.53 -11.42 10.68
C PRO A 180 15.67 -11.55 9.15
N LYS A 181 14.66 -12.13 8.49
CA LYS A 181 14.65 -12.40 7.05
C LYS A 181 14.12 -11.24 6.22
N ILE A 182 13.59 -10.18 6.83
CA ILE A 182 13.02 -9.06 6.07
C ILE A 182 14.11 -8.41 5.21
N PRO A 183 13.90 -8.25 3.89
CA PRO A 183 14.85 -7.57 3.04
C PRO A 183 14.77 -6.07 3.31
N VAL A 184 15.87 -5.48 3.76
CA VAL A 184 15.95 -4.03 4.00
C VAL A 184 16.94 -3.44 3.02
N TYR A 185 16.48 -2.48 2.24
CA TYR A 185 17.31 -1.65 1.38
C TYR A 185 17.98 -0.56 2.22
N VAL A 186 19.22 -0.21 1.89
CA VAL A 186 19.92 0.95 2.48
C VAL A 186 20.58 1.79 1.38
N GLY A 187 20.19 3.06 1.31
CA GLY A 187 20.95 4.08 0.61
C GLY A 187 21.83 4.84 1.61
N MET A 188 23.14 4.88 1.41
CA MET A 188 24.08 5.52 2.34
C MET A 188 25.23 6.24 1.64
N ASN A 189 25.96 7.06 2.40
CA ASN A 189 27.28 7.54 2.02
C ASN A 189 28.27 6.39 2.13
N PHE A 190 28.62 5.77 1.00
CA PHE A 190 29.33 4.50 0.98
C PHE A 190 30.80 4.65 0.60
N GLY A 191 31.63 3.75 1.12
CA GLY A 191 33.06 3.68 0.82
C GLY A 191 33.88 4.77 1.49
N LYS A 192 35.01 5.12 0.85
CA LYS A 192 35.92 6.18 1.30
C LYS A 192 35.48 7.54 0.71
N PRO A 193 35.68 8.64 1.44
CA PRO A 193 35.46 9.96 0.87
C PRO A 193 36.45 10.22 -0.27
N ASP A 194 36.06 11.04 -1.23
CA ASP A 194 36.97 11.53 -2.25
C ASP A 194 37.99 12.54 -1.69
N ARG A 195 38.85 13.08 -2.56
CA ARG A 195 39.88 14.07 -2.17
C ARG A 195 39.29 15.34 -1.55
N LEU A 196 38.00 15.60 -1.72
CA LEU A 196 37.27 16.75 -1.16
C LEU A 196 36.47 16.38 0.10
N GLY A 197 36.68 15.18 0.66
CA GLY A 197 35.93 14.71 1.82
C GLY A 197 34.49 14.26 1.52
N LYS A 198 34.08 14.21 0.24
CA LYS A 198 32.71 13.88 -0.14
C LYS A 198 32.57 12.38 -0.39
N TYR A 199 31.56 11.78 0.24
CA TYR A 199 31.17 10.41 -0.02
C TYR A 199 30.26 10.31 -1.24
N ARG A 200 30.38 9.20 -1.98
CA ARG A 200 29.42 8.86 -3.02
C ARG A 200 28.20 8.18 -2.40
N ARG A 201 27.01 8.52 -2.90
CA ARG A 201 25.79 7.80 -2.56
C ARG A 201 25.80 6.44 -3.25
N HIS A 202 25.45 5.41 -2.49
CA HIS A 202 25.33 4.04 -2.99
C HIS A 202 24.19 3.33 -2.29
N ALA A 203 23.62 2.34 -2.97
CA ALA A 203 22.52 1.53 -2.48
C ALA A 203 22.94 0.08 -2.33
N LEU A 204 22.57 -0.53 -1.21
CA LEU A 204 22.90 -1.90 -0.83
C LEU A 204 21.66 -2.57 -0.21
N ARG A 205 21.72 -3.89 -0.03
CA ARG A 205 20.78 -4.62 0.82
C ARG A 205 21.43 -4.90 2.16
N VAL A 206 20.68 -4.74 3.25
CA VAL A 206 21.09 -5.19 4.58
C VAL A 206 20.86 -6.69 4.70
N GLY A 207 21.95 -7.42 4.91
CA GLY A 207 21.96 -8.85 5.18
C GLY A 207 21.65 -9.13 6.66
N ASN A 208 22.58 -9.84 7.31
CA ASN A 208 22.46 -10.23 8.70
C ASN A 208 22.89 -9.11 9.64
N ILE A 209 22.34 -9.15 10.86
CA ILE A 209 22.74 -8.29 11.97
C ILE A 209 23.13 -9.21 13.12
N LYS A 210 24.33 -9.01 13.68
CA LYS A 210 24.86 -9.79 14.79
C LYS A 210 25.08 -8.86 15.99
N PRO A 211 24.48 -9.14 17.16
CA PRO A 211 24.74 -8.35 18.36
C PRO A 211 26.19 -8.55 18.83
N LEU A 212 26.78 -7.48 19.33
CA LEU A 212 28.09 -7.45 19.99
C LEU A 212 27.93 -7.00 21.44
N GLU A 213 29.04 -6.89 22.17
CA GLU A 213 29.05 -6.38 23.54
C GLU A 213 28.65 -4.91 23.61
N HIS A 214 28.23 -4.45 24.80
CA HIS A 214 27.89 -3.05 25.09
C HIS A 214 26.79 -2.44 24.20
N GLY A 215 25.92 -3.26 23.61
CA GLY A 215 24.82 -2.79 22.77
C GLY A 215 25.23 -2.34 21.37
N GLU A 216 26.45 -2.68 20.92
CA GLU A 216 26.89 -2.50 19.55
C GLU A 216 26.39 -3.64 18.65
N PHE A 217 26.29 -3.40 17.35
CA PHE A 217 25.89 -4.42 16.38
C PHE A 217 26.80 -4.42 15.16
N GLU A 218 27.08 -5.63 14.67
CA GLU A 218 27.68 -5.86 13.38
C GLU A 218 26.56 -6.00 12.32
N VAL A 219 26.63 -5.18 11.27
CA VAL A 219 25.64 -5.14 10.18
C VAL A 219 26.31 -5.52 8.87
N THR A 220 25.87 -6.64 8.28
CA THR A 220 26.31 -7.08 6.96
C THR A 220 25.56 -6.34 5.86
N LEU A 221 26.28 -5.80 4.90
CA LEU A 221 25.76 -5.16 3.69
C LEU A 221 26.12 -5.99 2.46
N ILE A 222 25.16 -6.16 1.56
CA ILE A 222 25.27 -6.92 0.32
C ILE A 222 25.25 -5.92 -0.84
N ASN A 223 26.33 -5.90 -1.62
CA ASN A 223 26.57 -4.85 -2.61
C ASN A 223 26.12 -5.30 -4.01
N PRO A 224 25.26 -4.56 -4.73
CA PRO A 224 24.88 -4.92 -6.10
C PRO A 224 26.03 -4.90 -7.12
N TRP A 225 27.22 -4.37 -6.77
CA TRP A 225 28.43 -4.58 -7.56
C TRP A 225 28.74 -6.07 -7.76
N ASN A 226 28.53 -6.85 -6.71
CA ASN A 226 28.48 -8.30 -6.73
C ASN A 226 27.67 -8.76 -5.51
N ASN A 227 26.40 -9.13 -5.70
CA ASN A 227 25.52 -9.44 -4.57
C ASN A 227 25.84 -10.78 -3.88
N GLN A 228 26.89 -11.47 -4.33
CA GLN A 228 27.47 -12.62 -3.65
C GLN A 228 28.56 -12.21 -2.65
N GLU A 229 29.04 -10.97 -2.73
CA GLU A 229 30.02 -10.40 -1.80
C GLU A 229 29.32 -9.61 -0.69
N GLN A 230 29.91 -9.67 0.50
CA GLN A 230 29.38 -9.04 1.70
C GLN A 230 30.44 -8.12 2.31
N THR A 231 29.99 -7.02 2.91
CA THR A 231 30.85 -6.11 3.66
C THR A 231 30.21 -5.82 5.00
N THR A 232 31.02 -5.79 6.04
CA THR A 232 30.56 -5.59 7.41
C THR A 232 30.79 -4.16 7.87
N TYR A 233 29.83 -3.60 8.59
CA TYR A 233 29.90 -2.28 9.25
C TYR A 233 29.44 -2.41 10.71
N LEU A 234 29.98 -1.57 11.59
CA LEU A 234 29.38 -1.39 12.91
C LEU A 234 28.14 -0.50 12.81
N LEU A 235 27.19 -0.67 13.71
CA LEU A 235 26.00 0.19 13.77
C LEU A 235 26.38 1.65 14.06
N SER A 236 27.36 1.87 14.93
CA SER A 236 27.97 3.19 15.17
C SER A 236 28.52 3.84 13.90
N ASP A 237 29.13 3.07 12.99
CA ASP A 237 29.54 3.58 11.68
C ASP A 237 28.32 4.00 10.85
N LEU A 238 27.27 3.17 10.79
CA LEU A 238 26.07 3.46 10.01
C LEU A 238 25.37 4.74 10.47
N ARG A 239 25.39 5.04 11.78
CA ARG A 239 24.85 6.31 12.33
C ARG A 239 25.51 7.55 11.72
N GLN A 240 26.77 7.45 11.26
CA GLN A 240 27.51 8.56 10.67
C GLN A 240 27.37 8.66 9.14
N ARG A 241 26.70 7.69 8.49
CA ARG A 241 26.74 7.51 7.03
C ARG A 241 25.51 8.03 6.29
N LYS A 242 24.68 8.86 6.94
CA LYS A 242 23.44 9.41 6.37
C LYS A 242 22.59 8.33 5.70
N CYS A 243 22.33 7.26 6.44
CA CYS A 243 21.57 6.12 5.96
C CYS A 243 20.10 6.49 5.75
N GLN A 244 19.54 5.99 4.65
CA GLN A 244 18.10 5.91 4.41
C GLN A 244 17.78 4.44 4.19
N PHE A 245 17.00 3.86 5.09
CA PHE A 245 16.53 2.50 5.00
C PHE A 245 15.15 2.45 4.36
N ALA A 246 14.87 1.35 3.67
CA ALA A 246 13.55 1.11 3.11
C ALA A 246 13.19 -0.37 3.10
N VAL A 247 11.91 -0.66 3.28
CA VAL A 247 11.32 -1.97 3.01
C VAL A 247 10.39 -1.82 1.83
N PHE A 248 10.54 -2.70 0.84
CA PHE A 248 9.64 -2.79 -0.29
C PHE A 248 8.61 -3.88 -0.02
N ASP A 249 7.38 -3.47 0.26
CA ASP A 249 6.30 -4.36 0.67
C ASP A 249 5.45 -4.77 -0.54
N SER A 250 5.14 -6.06 -0.64
CA SER A 250 4.34 -6.63 -1.75
C SER A 250 2.88 -6.17 -1.73
N SER A 251 2.38 -5.74 -0.58
CA SER A 251 0.97 -5.35 -0.41
C SER A 251 0.79 -4.23 0.62
N PRO A 252 -0.35 -3.52 0.58
CA PRO A 252 -0.70 -2.55 1.62
C PRO A 252 -0.73 -3.17 3.03
N GLN A 253 -1.13 -4.45 3.14
CA GLN A 253 -1.17 -5.18 4.42
C GLN A 253 0.23 -5.39 4.98
N LYS A 254 1.21 -5.77 4.15
CA LYS A 254 2.61 -5.89 4.61
C LYS A 254 3.20 -4.56 4.99
N LYS A 255 2.92 -3.52 4.21
CA LYS A 255 3.34 -2.15 4.52
C LYS A 255 2.86 -1.73 5.91
N LEU A 256 1.58 -1.96 6.22
CA LEU A 256 1.03 -1.71 7.55
C LEU A 256 1.81 -2.47 8.65
N LEU A 257 2.07 -3.75 8.46
CA LEU A 257 2.79 -4.55 9.47
C LEU A 257 4.20 -4.01 9.68
N THR A 258 4.91 -3.65 8.60
CA THR A 258 6.22 -2.99 8.66
C THR A 258 6.14 -1.66 9.44
N GLU A 259 5.13 -0.82 9.16
CA GLU A 259 4.89 0.43 9.91
C GLU A 259 4.66 0.17 11.40
N ILE A 260 3.82 -0.82 11.75
CA ILE A 260 3.57 -1.24 13.14
C ILE A 260 4.87 -1.71 13.81
N PHE A 261 5.66 -2.54 13.14
CA PHE A 261 6.93 -3.05 13.69
C PHE A 261 7.95 -1.93 13.92
N LEU A 262 7.95 -0.90 13.07
CA LEU A 262 8.83 0.25 13.23
C LEU A 262 8.36 1.18 14.36
N GLU A 263 7.05 1.34 14.55
CA GLU A 263 6.47 2.28 15.51
C GLU A 263 6.37 1.72 16.93
N TYR A 264 5.82 0.51 17.11
CA TYR A 264 5.47 -0.03 18.43
C TYR A 264 6.60 -0.82 19.09
N LYS A 265 6.62 -0.92 20.43
CA LYS A 265 7.68 -1.65 21.17
C LYS A 265 7.99 -3.04 20.60
N THR A 266 9.27 -3.44 20.65
CA THR A 266 9.77 -4.68 20.04
C THR A 266 8.99 -5.91 20.48
N GLU A 267 8.57 -5.98 21.74
CA GLU A 267 7.79 -7.09 22.30
C GLU A 267 6.40 -7.19 21.65
N ILE A 268 5.78 -6.05 21.36
CA ILE A 268 4.49 -5.98 20.65
C ILE A 268 4.67 -6.43 19.21
N GLY A 269 5.69 -5.93 18.52
CA GLY A 269 6.02 -6.33 17.15
C GLY A 269 6.28 -7.84 17.05
N ASN A 270 7.08 -8.39 17.95
CA ASN A 270 7.34 -9.83 18.07
C ASN A 270 6.05 -10.62 18.29
N TYR A 271 5.19 -10.17 19.19
CA TYR A 271 3.93 -10.85 19.45
C TYR A 271 3.03 -10.88 18.21
N ILE A 272 2.89 -9.76 17.49
CA ILE A 272 2.10 -9.70 16.25
C ILE A 272 2.72 -10.57 15.15
N PHE A 273 4.04 -10.53 14.97
CA PHE A 273 4.75 -11.30 13.94
C PHE A 273 4.52 -12.81 14.08
N HIS A 274 4.51 -13.33 15.30
CA HIS A 274 4.28 -14.76 15.56
C HIS A 274 2.78 -15.16 15.54
N ASN A 275 1.86 -14.19 15.54
CA ASN A 275 0.41 -14.44 15.56
C ASN A 275 -0.25 -13.96 14.26
N LYS A 276 -0.21 -14.80 13.22
CA LYS A 276 -0.75 -14.48 11.88
C LYS A 276 -2.23 -14.08 11.89
N GLU A 277 -3.03 -14.66 12.79
CA GLU A 277 -4.46 -14.36 12.91
C GLU A 277 -4.71 -12.95 13.46
N LEU A 278 -3.92 -12.53 14.45
CA LEU A 278 -3.92 -11.17 14.96
C LEU A 278 -3.44 -10.17 13.90
N ALA A 279 -2.36 -10.49 13.18
CA ALA A 279 -1.87 -9.67 12.09
C ALA A 279 -2.95 -9.47 11.00
N PHE A 280 -3.67 -10.54 10.65
CA PHE A 280 -4.83 -10.48 9.76
C PHE A 280 -5.90 -9.52 10.30
N LEU A 281 -6.33 -9.67 11.56
CA LEU A 281 -7.36 -8.82 12.16
C LEU A 281 -6.95 -7.34 12.17
N LEU A 282 -5.69 -7.03 12.47
CA LEU A 282 -5.16 -5.66 12.41
C LEU A 282 -5.17 -5.09 10.99
N CYS A 283 -4.88 -5.92 9.99
CA CYS A 283 -4.98 -5.51 8.58
C CYS A 283 -6.43 -5.18 8.20
N GLU A 284 -7.40 -5.97 8.65
CA GLU A 284 -8.83 -5.70 8.45
C GLU A 284 -9.25 -4.38 9.11
N MET A 285 -8.80 -4.15 10.35
CA MET A 285 -9.06 -2.90 11.07
C MET A 285 -8.47 -1.68 10.33
N LYS A 286 -7.27 -1.78 9.78
CA LYS A 286 -6.65 -0.70 8.98
C LYS A 286 -7.42 -0.41 7.70
N GLN A 287 -7.83 -1.44 6.96
CA GLN A 287 -8.62 -1.27 5.74
C GLN A 287 -9.95 -0.54 6.02
N CYS A 288 -10.50 -0.77 7.21
CA CYS A 288 -11.69 -0.09 7.70
C CYS A 288 -11.44 1.34 8.24
N GLY A 289 -10.18 1.79 8.27
CA GLY A 289 -9.78 3.11 8.81
C GLY A 289 -9.75 3.19 10.33
N LEU A 290 -9.86 2.06 11.04
CA LEU A 290 -10.04 2.02 12.49
C LEU A 290 -8.74 2.13 13.29
N LEU A 291 -7.60 1.82 12.66
CA LEU A 291 -6.29 2.01 13.29
C LEU A 291 -5.81 3.46 13.20
N ASP A 292 -6.32 4.22 12.23
CA ASP A 292 -5.93 5.63 11.98
C ASP A 292 -6.93 6.62 12.56
N SER A 293 -8.02 6.14 13.17
CA SER A 293 -9.09 7.01 13.62
C SER A 293 -8.79 7.64 14.97
N ASP A 294 -8.96 8.96 15.08
CA ASP A 294 -8.95 9.69 16.35
C ASP A 294 -10.11 9.29 17.29
N PHE A 295 -11.11 8.56 16.78
CA PHE A 295 -12.29 8.12 17.53
C PHE A 295 -11.97 7.18 18.68
N ALA A 296 -10.85 6.46 18.61
CA ALA A 296 -10.44 5.53 19.64
C ALA A 296 -9.04 5.85 20.13
N LYS A 297 -8.89 6.01 21.45
CA LYS A 297 -7.61 6.40 22.04
C LYS A 297 -6.50 5.39 21.76
N HIS A 298 -6.82 4.08 21.76
CA HIS A 298 -5.83 3.00 21.56
C HIS A 298 -6.41 1.75 20.85
N PRO A 299 -6.76 1.82 19.56
CA PRO A 299 -7.40 0.71 18.83
C PRO A 299 -6.52 -0.54 18.75
N LEU A 300 -5.20 -0.38 18.54
CA LEU A 300 -4.25 -1.49 18.51
C LEU A 300 -4.15 -2.18 19.88
N SER A 301 -4.01 -1.42 20.97
CA SER A 301 -3.95 -1.96 22.33
C SER A 301 -5.21 -2.77 22.68
N SER A 302 -6.38 -2.23 22.33
CA SER A 302 -7.68 -2.88 22.56
C SER A 302 -7.77 -4.23 21.85
N CYS A 303 -7.39 -4.27 20.57
CA CYS A 303 -7.33 -5.49 19.78
C CYS A 303 -6.37 -6.53 20.38
N LEU A 304 -5.15 -6.11 20.76
CA LEU A 304 -4.16 -6.98 21.41
C LEU A 304 -4.68 -7.61 22.71
N VAL A 305 -5.30 -6.80 23.57
CA VAL A 305 -5.82 -7.26 24.86
C VAL A 305 -6.98 -8.24 24.65
N LEU A 306 -7.91 -7.93 23.75
CA LEU A 306 -9.02 -8.83 23.45
C LEU A 306 -8.52 -10.14 22.84
N TYR A 307 -7.60 -10.09 21.87
CA TYR A 307 -7.04 -11.29 21.25
C TYR A 307 -6.40 -12.23 22.28
N LYS A 308 -5.64 -11.67 23.24
CA LYS A 308 -5.05 -12.44 24.35
C LYS A 308 -6.08 -13.08 25.28
N LYS A 309 -7.23 -12.45 25.48
CA LYS A 309 -8.27 -12.88 26.43
C LYS A 309 -9.38 -13.71 25.80
N LEU A 310 -9.52 -13.68 24.48
CA LEU A 310 -10.60 -14.33 23.73
C LEU A 310 -10.00 -15.29 22.70
N PRO A 311 -9.84 -16.59 23.03
CA PRO A 311 -9.13 -17.56 22.20
C PRO A 311 -9.74 -17.82 20.81
N ASN A 312 -10.99 -17.39 20.57
CA ASN A 312 -11.68 -17.53 19.28
C ASN A 312 -12.02 -16.18 18.62
N LEU A 313 -11.39 -15.08 19.02
CA LEU A 313 -11.75 -13.75 18.50
C LEU A 313 -11.70 -13.68 16.96
N VAL A 314 -10.63 -14.18 16.36
CA VAL A 314 -10.44 -14.14 14.90
C VAL A 314 -11.30 -15.18 14.19
N ALA A 315 -11.46 -16.36 14.78
CA ALA A 315 -12.37 -17.39 14.25
C ALA A 315 -13.82 -16.88 14.20
N ASN A 316 -14.28 -16.22 15.27
CA ASN A 316 -15.60 -15.59 15.32
C ASN A 316 -15.73 -14.49 14.26
N TYR A 317 -14.73 -13.62 14.11
CA TYR A 317 -14.73 -12.62 13.04
C TYR A 317 -14.89 -13.25 11.64
N LYS A 318 -14.16 -14.34 11.37
CA LYS A 318 -14.23 -15.03 10.08
C LYS A 318 -15.57 -15.74 9.86
N SER A 319 -16.23 -16.23 10.91
CA SER A 319 -17.52 -16.90 10.80
C SER A 319 -18.70 -15.93 10.63
N LEU A 320 -18.54 -14.65 10.97
CA LEU A 320 -19.57 -13.63 10.77
C LEU A 320 -19.83 -13.39 9.27
N PRO A 321 -21.10 -13.14 8.88
CA PRO A 321 -21.44 -12.58 7.58
C PRO A 321 -20.63 -11.30 7.31
N TYR A 322 -20.29 -11.06 6.05
CA TYR A 322 -19.48 -9.90 5.67
C TYR A 322 -20.10 -8.56 6.16
N SER A 323 -21.43 -8.45 6.14
CA SER A 323 -22.20 -7.31 6.65
C SER A 323 -21.99 -7.05 8.14
N GLU A 324 -21.68 -8.06 8.94
CA GLU A 324 -21.54 -7.95 10.41
C GLU A 324 -20.08 -7.79 10.87
N ARG A 325 -19.12 -8.11 10.00
CA ARG A 325 -17.68 -8.05 10.32
C ARG A 325 -17.22 -6.66 10.76
N TYR A 326 -17.69 -5.60 10.08
CA TYR A 326 -17.34 -4.23 10.45
C TYR A 326 -17.82 -3.88 11.87
N ASN A 327 -19.04 -4.29 12.24
CA ASN A 327 -19.60 -4.06 13.56
C ASN A 327 -18.76 -4.72 14.65
N MET A 328 -18.27 -5.94 14.40
CA MET A 328 -17.35 -6.60 15.33
C MET A 328 -16.05 -5.82 15.51
N LEU A 329 -15.45 -5.31 14.43
CA LEU A 329 -14.23 -4.51 14.54
C LEU A 329 -14.48 -3.20 15.32
N MET A 330 -15.62 -2.56 15.12
CA MET A 330 -16.04 -1.41 15.92
C MET A 330 -16.20 -1.76 17.41
N CYS A 331 -16.78 -2.92 17.72
CA CYS A 331 -16.87 -3.41 19.09
C CYS A 331 -15.49 -3.67 19.69
N VAL A 332 -14.55 -4.23 18.93
CA VAL A 332 -13.15 -4.42 19.35
C VAL A 332 -12.53 -3.08 19.76
N VAL A 333 -12.67 -2.06 18.91
CA VAL A 333 -12.12 -0.72 19.13
C VAL A 333 -12.74 -0.05 20.36
N ASN A 334 -14.07 -0.07 20.46
CA ASN A 334 -14.80 0.63 21.52
C ASN A 334 -14.78 -0.09 22.87
N SER A 335 -14.40 -1.37 22.90
CA SER A 335 -14.27 -2.13 24.14
C SER A 335 -13.12 -1.66 25.03
N ASN A 336 -12.13 -0.95 24.48
CA ASN A 336 -10.88 -0.61 25.15
C ASN A 336 -10.18 -1.84 25.79
N GLY A 337 -10.31 -3.03 25.18
CA GLY A 337 -9.73 -4.26 25.71
C GLY A 337 -10.53 -4.96 26.82
N ASN A 338 -11.71 -4.44 27.17
CA ASN A 338 -12.59 -5.04 28.17
C ASN A 338 -13.50 -6.11 27.54
N VAL A 339 -13.35 -7.36 27.97
CA VAL A 339 -14.10 -8.51 27.44
C VAL A 339 -15.60 -8.42 27.71
N SER A 340 -16.01 -7.95 28.89
CA SER A 340 -17.43 -7.83 29.24
C SER A 340 -18.10 -6.74 28.39
N LEU A 341 -17.43 -5.60 28.22
CA LEU A 341 -17.92 -4.52 27.36
C LEU A 341 -17.96 -4.96 25.89
N PHE A 342 -16.93 -5.64 25.39
CA PHE A 342 -16.94 -6.21 24.05
C PHE A 342 -18.15 -7.12 23.81
N LYS A 343 -18.41 -8.06 24.73
CA LYS A 343 -19.57 -8.97 24.63
C LYS A 343 -20.90 -8.22 24.65
N LYS A 344 -21.03 -7.20 25.50
CA LYS A 344 -22.22 -6.35 25.57
C LYS A 344 -22.47 -5.63 24.23
N LEU A 345 -21.44 -4.98 23.67
CA LEU A 345 -21.55 -4.27 22.39
C LEU A 345 -21.90 -5.21 21.22
N MET A 346 -21.37 -6.44 21.23
CA MET A 346 -21.72 -7.47 20.25
C MET A 346 -23.19 -7.90 20.35
N GLN A 347 -23.75 -8.01 21.56
CA GLN A 347 -25.17 -8.35 21.76
C GLN A 347 -26.12 -7.21 21.36
N GLU A 348 -25.73 -5.96 21.61
CA GLU A 348 -26.55 -4.79 21.26
C GLU A 348 -26.55 -4.49 19.76
N SER A 349 -25.55 -4.97 19.02
CA SER A 349 -25.42 -4.73 17.58
C SER A 349 -26.16 -5.75 16.70
N SER A 350 -26.63 -6.87 17.25
CA SER A 350 -27.37 -7.93 16.52
C SER A 350 -28.89 -7.70 16.43
N VAL A 351 -29.42 -6.55 16.88
CA VAL A 351 -30.86 -6.27 17.00
C VAL A 351 -31.34 -5.25 15.95
N VAL A 352 -31.02 -5.45 14.67
CA VAL A 352 -31.57 -4.61 13.58
C VAL A 352 -32.33 -5.49 12.59
N ASP A 353 -33.62 -5.19 12.44
CA ASP A 353 -34.64 -5.95 11.70
C ASP A 353 -34.25 -6.28 10.25
N THR A 354 -34.46 -7.53 9.87
CA THR A 354 -34.38 -8.05 8.50
C THR A 354 -35.59 -7.57 7.67
N PRO A 355 -35.40 -6.90 6.50
CA PRO A 355 -36.50 -6.63 5.59
C PRO A 355 -36.91 -7.89 4.81
N SER A 356 -38.21 -8.16 4.75
CA SER A 356 -38.82 -9.26 4.01
C SER A 356 -38.66 -9.10 2.49
N LEU A 357 -38.04 -10.07 1.81
CA LEU A 357 -38.04 -10.16 0.35
C LEU A 357 -39.35 -10.78 -0.14
N ASP A 358 -40.17 -10.00 -0.83
CA ASP A 358 -41.25 -10.53 -1.66
C ASP A 358 -41.21 -9.93 -3.07
N ARG A 359 -41.18 -10.84 -4.06
CA ARG A 359 -41.44 -10.70 -5.51
C ARG A 359 -40.27 -10.27 -6.42
N LEU A 360 -39.87 -11.19 -7.31
CA LEU A 360 -39.16 -10.90 -8.57
C LEU A 360 -39.96 -11.48 -9.77
N PRO A 361 -39.99 -10.79 -10.93
CA PRO A 361 -40.76 -11.20 -12.11
C PRO A 361 -40.03 -12.26 -12.97
N GLN A 362 -40.79 -13.17 -13.57
CA GLN A 362 -40.29 -14.27 -14.40
C GLN A 362 -39.92 -13.82 -15.83
N ARG A 363 -38.65 -14.02 -16.22
CA ARG A 363 -38.17 -14.05 -17.61
C ARG A 363 -37.85 -15.50 -18.00
N VAL A 364 -37.99 -15.82 -19.29
CA VAL A 364 -37.63 -17.14 -19.83
C VAL A 364 -36.16 -17.12 -20.26
N TYR A 365 -35.37 -18.08 -19.76
CA TYR A 365 -33.92 -18.16 -19.99
C TYR A 365 -33.57 -19.39 -20.83
N PRO A 366 -32.61 -19.29 -21.77
CA PRO A 366 -32.23 -20.39 -22.65
C PRO A 366 -31.38 -21.48 -21.97
N SER A 367 -30.92 -21.26 -20.73
CA SER A 367 -30.25 -22.30 -19.92
C SER A 367 -30.32 -21.98 -18.41
N ALA A 368 -30.21 -23.01 -17.56
CA ALA A 368 -30.13 -22.85 -16.10
C ALA A 368 -28.91 -22.01 -15.67
N LYS A 369 -27.79 -22.10 -16.39
CA LYS A 369 -26.58 -21.34 -16.08
C LYS A 369 -26.74 -19.84 -16.34
N SER A 370 -27.42 -19.47 -17.44
CA SER A 370 -27.79 -18.07 -17.71
C SER A 370 -28.84 -17.53 -16.75
N PHE A 371 -29.76 -18.38 -16.28
CA PHE A 371 -30.73 -18.02 -15.25
C PHE A 371 -30.03 -17.67 -13.94
N PHE A 372 -29.15 -18.55 -13.42
CA PHE A 372 -28.48 -18.29 -12.14
C PHE A 372 -27.49 -17.12 -12.21
N ALA A 373 -26.75 -16.93 -13.30
CA ALA A 373 -25.84 -15.80 -13.44
C ALA A 373 -26.57 -14.45 -13.45
N ASP A 374 -27.66 -14.34 -14.22
CA ASP A 374 -28.50 -13.13 -14.22
C ASP A 374 -29.28 -12.98 -12.92
N LEU A 375 -29.74 -14.08 -12.31
CA LEU A 375 -30.45 -14.05 -11.03
C LEU A 375 -29.52 -13.57 -9.90
N PHE A 376 -28.28 -14.04 -9.81
CA PHE A 376 -27.32 -13.58 -8.80
C PHE A 376 -26.88 -12.14 -9.05
N ALA A 377 -26.57 -11.76 -10.30
CA ALA A 377 -26.20 -10.37 -10.62
C ALA A 377 -27.38 -9.40 -10.43
N SER A 378 -28.60 -9.82 -10.76
CA SER A 378 -29.83 -9.04 -10.56
C SER A 378 -30.24 -9.02 -9.09
N LEU A 379 -30.07 -10.10 -8.33
CA LEU A 379 -30.32 -10.13 -6.88
C LEU A 379 -29.32 -9.25 -6.16
N GLU A 380 -28.03 -9.33 -6.46
CA GLU A 380 -27.00 -8.52 -5.81
C GLU A 380 -27.17 -7.03 -6.16
N ALA A 381 -27.43 -6.69 -7.41
CA ALA A 381 -27.72 -5.32 -7.82
C ALA A 381 -29.08 -4.79 -7.30
N SER A 382 -30.10 -5.65 -7.16
CA SER A 382 -31.40 -5.24 -6.59
C SER A 382 -31.36 -5.15 -5.07
N LEU A 383 -30.66 -6.04 -4.38
CA LEU A 383 -30.46 -6.01 -2.93
C LEU A 383 -29.65 -4.78 -2.52
N GLU A 384 -28.54 -4.49 -3.20
CA GLU A 384 -27.75 -3.29 -2.92
C GLU A 384 -28.55 -2.01 -3.20
N ARG A 385 -29.45 -2.03 -4.18
CA ARG A 385 -30.32 -0.88 -4.49
C ARG A 385 -31.48 -0.73 -3.51
N VAL A 386 -32.09 -1.83 -3.08
CA VAL A 386 -33.10 -1.86 -2.02
C VAL A 386 -32.48 -1.38 -0.71
N HIS A 387 -31.32 -1.91 -0.34
CA HIS A 387 -30.56 -1.50 0.84
C HIS A 387 -30.17 -0.03 0.81
N TYR A 388 -29.73 0.48 -0.34
CA TYR A 388 -29.47 1.91 -0.55
C TYR A 388 -30.71 2.77 -0.29
N ASN A 389 -31.85 2.39 -0.86
CA ASN A 389 -33.10 3.11 -0.69
C ASN A 389 -33.61 3.04 0.75
N ASP A 390 -33.47 1.89 1.41
CA ASP A 390 -33.88 1.68 2.80
C ASP A 390 -32.99 2.49 3.76
N LEU A 391 -31.67 2.51 3.55
CA LEU A 391 -30.75 3.34 4.31
C LEU A 391 -31.05 4.83 4.14
N LEU A 392 -31.28 5.30 2.92
CA LEU A 392 -31.66 6.70 2.66
C LEU A 392 -32.96 7.07 3.37
N LYS A 393 -33.98 6.21 3.25
CA LYS A 393 -35.29 6.41 3.88
C LYS A 393 -35.16 6.44 5.41
N ALA A 394 -34.42 5.49 5.99
CA ALA A 394 -34.19 5.43 7.43
C ALA A 394 -33.39 6.64 7.94
N LEU A 395 -32.35 7.06 7.22
CA LEU A 395 -31.56 8.25 7.57
C LEU A 395 -32.37 9.53 7.50
N ARG A 396 -33.20 9.69 6.45
CA ARG A 396 -34.11 10.84 6.34
C ARG A 396 -35.18 10.84 7.43
N ALA A 397 -35.81 9.70 7.69
CA ALA A 397 -36.83 9.59 8.72
C ALA A 397 -36.29 9.94 10.12
N ASN A 398 -35.09 9.44 10.44
CA ASN A 398 -34.52 9.61 11.78
C ASN A 398 -33.74 10.92 11.96
N TYR A 399 -33.12 11.45 10.91
CA TYR A 399 -32.15 12.55 11.01
C TYR A 399 -32.33 13.66 9.96
N GLY A 400 -33.35 13.58 9.11
CA GLY A 400 -33.60 14.54 8.03
C GLY A 400 -33.97 15.96 8.50
N HIS A 401 -34.33 16.11 9.78
CA HIS A 401 -34.54 17.42 10.42
C HIS A 401 -33.21 18.18 10.63
N LEU A 402 -32.06 17.50 10.61
CA LEU A 402 -30.75 18.13 10.71
C LEU A 402 -30.31 18.62 9.34
N ARG A 403 -30.17 19.94 9.19
CA ARG A 403 -29.86 20.60 7.91
C ARG A 403 -28.59 20.05 7.24
N SER A 404 -27.56 19.73 8.02
CA SER A 404 -26.30 19.16 7.54
C SER A 404 -26.48 17.75 6.96
N VAL A 405 -27.24 16.90 7.65
CA VAL A 405 -27.56 15.54 7.21
C VAL A 405 -28.44 15.59 5.96
N ASN A 406 -29.50 16.41 5.96
CA ASN A 406 -30.38 16.54 4.81
C ASN A 406 -29.62 17.05 3.57
N THR A 407 -28.69 18.00 3.74
CA THR A 407 -27.83 18.49 2.66
C THR A 407 -26.90 17.40 2.13
N ALA A 408 -26.30 16.59 3.02
CA ALA A 408 -25.45 15.47 2.63
C ALA A 408 -26.23 14.38 1.89
N LEU A 409 -27.43 14.02 2.36
CA LEU A 409 -28.31 13.06 1.69
C LEU A 409 -28.77 13.58 0.31
N ASN A 410 -29.13 14.87 0.21
CA ASN A 410 -29.46 15.51 -1.07
C ASN A 410 -28.26 15.53 -2.04
N GLN A 411 -27.02 15.73 -1.55
CA GLN A 411 -25.82 15.63 -2.37
C GLN A 411 -25.53 14.19 -2.83
N VAL A 412 -25.89 13.19 -2.01
CA VAL A 412 -25.77 11.78 -2.36
C VAL A 412 -26.81 11.35 -3.38
N GLU A 413 -28.01 11.97 -3.42
CA GLU A 413 -29.08 11.70 -4.38
C GLU A 413 -28.97 12.52 -5.68
N ASN A 414 -28.48 13.76 -5.62
CA ASN A 414 -28.42 14.68 -6.78
C ASN A 414 -27.19 14.46 -7.68
N ARG A 415 -26.29 13.52 -7.34
CA ARG A 415 -25.16 13.14 -8.21
C ARG A 415 -25.60 12.20 -9.34
N GLN A 416 -26.68 12.55 -10.05
CA GLN A 416 -27.14 11.85 -11.25
C GLN A 416 -26.06 11.94 -12.35
N GLY A 417 -25.31 10.85 -12.53
CA GLY A 417 -24.28 10.72 -13.56
C GLY A 417 -22.99 10.01 -13.11
N ILE A 418 -22.76 9.87 -11.80
CA ILE A 418 -21.59 9.15 -11.23
C ILE A 418 -21.95 7.70 -10.83
N TYR A 419 -23.23 7.33 -10.87
CA TYR A 419 -23.70 5.98 -10.51
C TYR A 419 -23.30 4.88 -11.51
N SER A 420 -22.69 5.22 -12.65
CA SER A 420 -22.07 4.23 -13.55
C SER A 420 -20.61 3.93 -13.21
N LYS A 421 -19.99 4.68 -12.28
CA LYS A 421 -18.55 4.57 -11.94
C LYS A 421 -18.24 4.28 -10.48
N MET A 422 -19.21 4.32 -9.56
CA MET A 422 -19.05 3.91 -8.16
C MET A 422 -19.95 2.72 -7.84
N GLU A 423 -19.37 1.64 -7.30
CA GLU A 423 -20.11 0.46 -6.84
C GLU A 423 -21.10 0.84 -5.73
N LEU A 424 -22.39 0.47 -5.88
CA LEU A 424 -23.47 0.69 -4.91
C LEU A 424 -23.10 0.28 -3.48
N ARG A 425 -22.33 -0.80 -3.36
CA ARG A 425 -21.73 -1.30 -2.12
C ARG A 425 -20.95 -0.24 -1.34
N ASN A 426 -20.13 0.57 -2.01
CA ASN A 426 -19.35 1.63 -1.37
C ASN A 426 -20.22 2.80 -0.88
N MET A 427 -21.36 3.03 -1.53
CA MET A 427 -22.32 4.06 -1.10
C MET A 427 -23.12 3.57 0.11
N ASN A 428 -23.56 2.32 0.12
CA ASN A 428 -24.23 1.71 1.26
C ASN A 428 -23.36 1.73 2.51
N GLN A 429 -22.09 1.35 2.38
CA GLN A 429 -21.12 1.45 3.48
C GLN A 429 -20.97 2.88 4.05
N ARG A 430 -21.06 3.91 3.19
CA ARG A 430 -20.98 5.31 3.65
C ARG A 430 -22.26 5.76 4.35
N LEU A 431 -23.43 5.34 3.87
CA LEU A 431 -24.72 5.64 4.49
C LEU A 431 -24.86 4.90 5.83
N GLU A 432 -24.41 3.66 5.93
CA GLU A 432 -24.35 2.90 7.19
C GLU A 432 -23.48 3.60 8.23
N ARG A 433 -22.28 4.07 7.84
CA ARG A 433 -21.39 4.86 8.71
C ARG A 433 -22.08 6.12 9.22
N LEU A 434 -22.81 6.83 8.36
CA LEU A 434 -23.58 8.01 8.75
C LEU A 434 -24.71 7.65 9.74
N GLY A 435 -25.45 6.57 9.48
CA GLY A 435 -26.55 6.14 10.34
C GLY A 435 -26.10 5.71 11.74
N PHE A 436 -24.98 4.99 11.80
CA PHE A 436 -24.35 4.62 13.06
C PHE A 436 -23.84 5.85 13.81
N PHE A 437 -23.12 6.75 13.14
CA PHE A 437 -22.63 8.00 13.72
C PHE A 437 -23.77 8.80 14.36
N MET A 438 -24.87 8.96 13.62
CA MET A 438 -26.03 9.68 14.11
C MET A 438 -26.64 9.00 15.33
N LYS A 439 -26.80 7.66 15.31
CA LYS A 439 -27.35 6.89 16.44
C LYS A 439 -26.52 7.04 17.72
N CYS A 440 -25.19 7.04 17.61
CA CYS A 440 -24.29 7.22 18.75
C CYS A 440 -24.32 8.62 19.34
N HIS A 441 -24.69 9.64 18.56
CA HIS A 441 -24.60 11.05 18.98
C HIS A 441 -25.95 11.73 19.23
N THR A 442 -27.06 11.14 18.81
CA THR A 442 -28.42 11.60 19.17
C THR A 442 -29.07 10.73 20.25
N GLY A 443 -28.64 9.47 20.41
CA GLY A 443 -29.26 8.50 21.33
C GLY A 443 -29.01 8.69 22.82
N GLN A 444 -28.31 9.75 23.25
CA GLN A 444 -27.97 9.98 24.67
C GLN A 444 -28.69 11.18 25.32
N ARG A 445 -29.65 11.83 24.66
CA ARG A 445 -30.32 13.05 25.19
C ARG A 445 -31.75 12.90 25.69
N ASP A 446 -32.37 11.72 25.63
CA ASP A 446 -33.80 11.60 25.99
C ASP A 446 -34.10 11.20 27.44
N HIS A 447 -33.11 11.20 28.33
CA HIS A 447 -33.34 11.07 29.78
C HIS A 447 -32.68 12.19 30.57
N ARG A 448 -33.33 13.37 30.54
CA ARG A 448 -33.66 14.22 31.71
C ARG A 448 -34.32 15.52 31.22
N HIS A 449 -35.59 15.70 31.56
CA HIS A 449 -36.32 16.94 31.32
C HIS A 449 -35.86 18.07 32.26
N SER A 450 -36.15 19.28 31.77
CA SER A 450 -36.42 20.55 32.45
C SER A 450 -35.26 21.39 33.00
N ASP A 451 -35.08 22.51 32.28
CA ASP A 451 -34.92 23.89 32.73
C ASP A 451 -33.53 24.53 32.90
N LEU A 452 -33.51 25.76 32.35
CA LEU A 452 -32.56 26.87 32.48
C LEU A 452 -31.33 26.90 31.55
N GLY A 453 -31.49 27.68 30.47
CA GLY A 453 -30.62 28.85 30.23
C GLY A 453 -29.35 28.63 29.40
N GLN A 454 -29.42 29.03 28.12
CA GLN A 454 -28.32 29.41 27.22
C GLN A 454 -27.01 28.60 27.31
N GLN A 455 -26.78 27.72 26.34
CA GLN A 455 -25.42 27.41 25.90
C GLN A 455 -25.37 27.04 24.40
N SER A 456 -24.31 27.47 23.75
CA SER A 456 -24.14 27.70 22.32
C SER A 456 -24.06 26.43 21.45
N ASN A 457 -24.62 26.53 20.24
CA ASN A 457 -24.52 25.53 19.18
C ASN A 457 -23.05 25.28 18.77
N PHE A 458 -22.48 24.18 19.25
CA PHE A 458 -21.12 23.75 18.88
C PHE A 458 -21.03 23.20 17.44
N CYS A 459 -22.16 22.91 16.79
CA CYS A 459 -22.21 22.39 15.41
C CYS A 459 -22.07 23.45 14.32
N ASP A 460 -22.31 24.74 14.61
CA ASP A 460 -22.30 25.77 13.56
C ASP A 460 -20.89 26.33 13.28
N ARG A 461 -19.92 26.17 14.21
CA ARG A 461 -18.55 26.73 14.05
C ARG A 461 -17.53 25.81 13.39
N SER A 462 -17.77 24.50 13.33
CA SER A 462 -16.82 23.55 12.74
C SER A 462 -16.94 23.42 11.22
N THR A 463 -18.07 23.84 10.63
CA THR A 463 -18.31 23.75 9.18
C THR A 463 -17.95 25.02 8.41
N GLU A 464 -17.94 26.20 9.04
CA GLU A 464 -17.49 27.45 8.37
C GLU A 464 -15.95 27.54 8.26
N ASN A 465 -15.18 26.93 9.17
CA ASN A 465 -13.72 26.98 9.14
C ASN A 465 -13.06 25.94 8.20
N LEU A 466 -13.82 25.01 7.63
CA LEU A 466 -13.31 24.01 6.68
C LEU A 466 -13.49 24.43 5.21
N ASN A 467 -14.29 25.47 4.92
CA ASN A 467 -14.53 25.96 3.55
C ASN A 467 -13.93 27.35 3.24
N ALA A 468 -13.32 28.04 4.22
CA ALA A 468 -12.78 29.39 4.04
C ALA A 468 -11.26 29.45 3.72
N LYS A 469 -10.58 28.33 3.47
CA LYS A 469 -9.12 28.31 3.15
C LYS A 469 -8.77 27.83 1.74
N SER A 470 -9.73 27.81 0.82
CA SER A 470 -9.45 27.55 -0.59
C SER A 470 -10.22 28.50 -1.50
N HIS A 471 -9.95 29.81 -1.45
CA HIS A 471 -10.06 30.75 -2.58
C HIS A 471 -9.53 32.13 -2.11
N GLN A 472 -8.82 32.84 -2.99
CA GLN A 472 -8.10 34.13 -2.84
C GLN A 472 -6.71 34.04 -2.17
N ASP A 473 -5.59 34.53 -2.73
CA ASP A 473 -5.35 35.34 -3.93
C ASP A 473 -3.90 35.18 -4.42
N LYS A 474 -3.72 35.23 -5.74
CA LYS A 474 -2.49 35.70 -6.39
C LYS A 474 -2.71 37.17 -6.73
N GLY A 475 -1.78 38.06 -6.34
CA GLY A 475 -1.61 39.34 -7.04
C GLY A 475 -1.17 40.55 -6.21
N VAL A 476 0.15 40.76 -6.14
CA VAL A 476 0.89 42.05 -6.30
C VAL A 476 0.40 43.33 -5.60
N SER A 477 1.23 43.93 -4.74
CA SER A 477 1.90 45.23 -4.98
C SER A 477 2.72 45.73 -3.77
N LEU A 478 3.90 46.29 -4.09
CA LEU A 478 4.91 47.03 -3.30
C LEU A 478 5.75 46.26 -2.26
#